data_AF-A0A925Z3A2-F1
#
_entry.id   AF-A0A925Z3A2-F1
#
_cell.length_a   1.000
_cell.length_b   1.000
_cell.length_c   1.000
_cell.angle_alpha   90.00
_cell.angle_beta   90.00
_cell.angle_gamma   90.00
#
_symmetry.space_group_name_H-M   'P 1'
#
loop_
_entity.id
_entity.type
_entity.pdbx_description
1 polymer ?
#
loop_
_entity_poly.entity_id
_entity_poly.type
_entity_poly.pdbx_seq_one_letter_code
_entity_poly.pdbx_strand_id
1 'polypeptide(L)'
;MTSSARGEAIQRFSAGKSFDDYSRDLMRRSPVERQFEIIGEALKRLTKVDADLAARFSERRTIIGFRNFIAQGYDMVDDSIVWEAAQERLPSLLAELDG
;
A
#
# COMPACT_ATOMS: atom_id res chain seq x y z
N MET A 1 14.87 5.61 0.40
CA MET A 1 13.81 5.40 -0.61
C MET A 1 12.54 6.04 -0.09
N THR A 2 12.02 7.05 -0.79
CA THR A 2 10.80 7.79 -0.45
C THR A 2 9.55 6.90 -0.60
N SER A 3 8.44 7.28 0.04
CA SER A 3 7.15 6.57 -0.09
C SER A 3 6.67 6.49 -1.55
N SER A 4 7.00 7.50 -2.37
CA SER A 4 6.69 7.53 -3.81
C SER A 4 7.33 6.37 -4.59
N ALA A 5 8.63 6.09 -4.39
CA ALA A 5 9.31 4.96 -5.04
C ALA A 5 8.73 3.57 -4.68
N ARG A 6 8.05 3.45 -3.53
CA ARG A 6 7.40 2.20 -3.10
C ARG A 6 6.07 2.01 -3.81
N GLY A 7 5.30 3.08 -4.00
CA GLY A 7 4.06 3.01 -4.77
C GLY A 7 4.32 2.75 -6.26
N GLU A 8 5.35 3.36 -6.85
CA GLU A 8 5.75 3.02 -8.22
C GLU A 8 6.11 1.54 -8.38
N ALA A 9 6.77 0.95 -7.38
CA ALA A 9 7.11 -0.47 -7.40
C ALA A 9 5.85 -1.35 -7.42
N ILE A 10 4.83 -1.03 -6.62
CA ILE A 10 3.53 -1.72 -6.64
C ILE A 10 2.92 -1.66 -8.03
N GLN A 11 2.89 -0.46 -8.65
CA GLN A 11 2.35 -0.31 -10.01
C GLN A 11 3.10 -1.17 -11.03
N ARG A 12 4.43 -1.25 -10.93
CA ARG A 12 5.25 -2.11 -11.82
C ARG A 12 4.94 -3.60 -11.64
N PHE A 13 4.69 -4.06 -10.42
CA PHE A 13 4.37 -5.48 -10.17
C PHE A 13 2.97 -5.86 -10.67
N SER A 14 2.03 -4.91 -10.67
CA SER A 14 0.64 -5.08 -11.12
C SER A 14 0.41 -4.73 -12.60
N ALA A 15 1.39 -4.14 -13.28
CA ALA A 15 1.24 -3.63 -14.64
C ALA A 15 0.84 -4.71 -15.65
N GLY A 16 -0.23 -4.45 -16.40
CA GLY A 16 -0.72 -5.35 -17.45
C GLY A 16 -1.22 -6.70 -16.92
N LYS A 17 -1.63 -6.76 -15.66
CA LYS A 17 -2.20 -7.97 -15.03
C LYS A 17 -3.69 -7.82 -14.80
N SER A 18 -4.40 -8.93 -14.94
CA SER A 18 -5.75 -9.06 -14.42
C SER A 18 -5.72 -9.46 -12.94
N PHE A 19 -6.87 -9.35 -12.27
CA PHE A 19 -7.01 -9.88 -10.91
C PHE A 19 -6.75 -11.39 -10.83
N ASP A 20 -7.15 -12.15 -11.86
CA ASP A 20 -6.92 -13.60 -11.91
C ASP A 20 -5.42 -13.93 -11.99
N ASP A 21 -4.66 -13.18 -12.80
CA ASP A 21 -3.20 -13.30 -12.87
C ASP A 21 -2.54 -12.97 -11.53
N TYR A 22 -3.06 -11.97 -10.82
CA TYR A 22 -2.52 -11.52 -9.54
C TYR A 22 -2.81 -12.52 -8.42
N SER A 23 -4.07 -12.91 -8.23
CA SER A 23 -4.52 -13.79 -7.14
C SER A 23 -3.87 -15.18 -7.17
N ARG A 24 -3.57 -15.69 -8.37
CA ARG A 24 -2.95 -17.02 -8.55
C ARG A 24 -1.43 -17.04 -8.42
N ASP A 25 -0.78 -15.87 -8.35
CA ASP A 25 0.68 -15.76 -8.38
C ASP A 25 1.22 -15.15 -7.07
N LEU A 26 1.60 -16.02 -6.14
CA LEU A 26 2.18 -15.61 -4.86
C LEU A 26 3.43 -14.74 -5.02
N MET A 27 4.22 -14.97 -6.08
CA MET A 27 5.42 -14.18 -6.34
C MET A 27 5.11 -12.76 -6.82
N ARG A 28 3.90 -12.50 -7.33
CA ARG A 28 3.40 -11.15 -7.61
C ARG A 28 2.78 -10.49 -6.39
N ARG A 29 1.99 -11.25 -5.62
CA ARG A 29 1.31 -10.73 -4.44
C ARG A 29 2.27 -10.28 -3.35
N SER A 30 3.23 -11.14 -3.03
CA SER A 30 4.20 -10.91 -1.95
C SER A 30 4.91 -9.56 -2.01
N PRO A 31 5.52 -9.13 -3.14
CA PRO A 31 6.19 -7.84 -3.20
C PRO A 31 5.22 -6.64 -3.12
N VAL A 32 3.98 -6.78 -3.61
CA VAL A 32 2.94 -5.75 -3.54
C VAL A 32 2.50 -5.53 -2.09
N GLU A 33 2.09 -6.59 -1.41
CA GLU A 33 1.72 -6.57 0.01
C GLU A 33 2.86 -5.97 0.84
N ARG A 34 4.10 -6.41 0.59
CA ARG A 34 5.28 -5.92 1.30
C ARG A 34 5.50 -4.42 1.13
N GLN A 35 5.27 -3.87 -0.07
CA GLN A 35 5.40 -2.43 -0.25
C GLN A 35 4.31 -1.66 0.52
N PHE A 36 3.07 -2.17 0.55
CA PHE A 36 2.00 -1.57 1.34
C PHE A 36 2.31 -1.58 2.84
N GLU A 37 2.84 -2.69 3.37
CA GLU A 37 3.28 -2.75 4.76
C GLU A 37 4.33 -1.68 5.09
N ILE A 38 5.31 -1.50 4.20
CA ILE A 38 6.39 -0.52 4.39
C ILE A 38 5.82 0.91 4.39
N ILE A 39 4.94 1.23 3.44
CA ILE A 39 4.31 2.55 3.35
C ILE A 39 3.50 2.84 4.62
N GLY A 40 2.64 1.91 5.04
CA GLY A 40 1.82 2.09 6.24
C GLY A 40 2.63 2.13 7.54
N GLU A 41 3.71 1.37 7.63
CA GLU A 41 4.63 1.43 8.77
C GLU A 41 5.37 2.77 8.85
N ALA A 42 5.78 3.33 7.69
CA ALA A 42 6.39 4.65 7.64
C ALA A 42 5.41 5.73 8.13
N LEU A 43 4.17 5.71 7.67
CA LEU A 43 3.11 6.63 8.13
C LEU A 43 2.79 6.44 9.63
N LYS A 44 2.72 5.20 10.12
CA LYS A 44 2.51 4.89 11.54
C LYS A 44 3.65 5.40 12.43
N ARG A 45 4.89 5.39 11.93
CA ARG A 45 6.03 5.96 12.65
C ARG A 45 5.98 7.49 12.63
N LEU A 46 5.63 8.07 11.48
CA LEU A 46 5.49 9.51 11.34
C LEU A 46 4.47 10.07 12.33
N THR A 47 3.31 9.43 12.51
CA THR A 47 2.31 9.89 13.49
C THR A 47 2.80 9.91 14.94
N LYS A 48 3.86 9.17 15.28
CA LYS A 48 4.47 9.17 16.61
C LYS A 48 5.57 10.20 16.76
N VAL A 49 6.26 10.53 15.66
CA VAL A 49 7.42 11.43 15.64
C VAL A 49 7.00 12.87 15.40
N ASP A 50 6.05 13.09 14.48
CA ASP A 50 5.58 14.40 14.06
C ASP A 50 4.10 14.31 13.63
N ALA A 51 3.22 14.60 14.58
CA ALA A 51 1.77 14.51 14.37
C ALA A 51 1.24 15.58 13.41
N ASP A 52 1.86 16.76 13.36
CA ASP A 52 1.46 17.87 12.51
C ASP A 52 1.82 17.59 11.05
N LEU A 53 3.03 17.09 10.79
CA LEU A 53 3.41 16.61 9.48
C LEU A 53 2.56 15.41 9.06
N ALA A 54 2.29 14.48 9.98
CA ALA A 54 1.41 13.35 9.68
C ALA A 54 -0.02 13.81 9.32
N ALA A 55 -0.53 14.87 9.94
CA ALA A 55 -1.87 15.40 9.69
C ALA A 55 -2.08 15.90 8.25
N ARG A 56 -0.99 16.22 7.53
CA ARG A 56 -1.04 16.60 6.10
C ARG A 56 -1.49 15.45 5.19
N PHE A 57 -1.38 14.20 5.65
CA PHE A 57 -1.87 13.03 4.95
C PHE A 57 -3.29 12.70 5.45
N SER A 58 -4.29 13.14 4.70
CA SER A 58 -5.72 12.91 4.96
C SER A 58 -6.03 11.42 5.14
N GLU A 59 -5.50 10.59 4.24
CA GLU A 59 -5.73 9.13 4.20
C GLU A 59 -4.84 8.32 5.15
N ARG A 60 -4.03 8.95 6.02
CA ARG A 60 -3.07 8.23 6.88
C ARG A 60 -3.70 7.11 7.71
N ARG A 61 -4.92 7.32 8.21
CA ARG A 61 -5.62 6.35 9.06
C ARG A 61 -6.00 5.11 8.24
N THR A 62 -6.51 5.34 7.03
CA THR A 62 -6.84 4.29 6.05
C THR A 62 -5.59 3.46 5.74
N ILE A 63 -4.47 4.10 5.42
CA ILE A 63 -3.23 3.42 5.03
C ILE A 63 -2.61 2.63 6.20
N ILE A 64 -2.60 3.20 7.40
CA ILE A 64 -2.14 2.50 8.62
C ILE A 64 -3.06 1.30 8.91
N GLY A 65 -4.37 1.47 8.77
CA GLY A 65 -5.35 0.40 8.93
C GLY A 65 -5.11 -0.73 7.94
N PHE A 66 -4.90 -0.40 6.67
CA PHE A 66 -4.62 -1.36 5.61
C PHE A 66 -3.32 -2.15 5.86
N ARG A 67 -2.26 -1.49 6.35
CA ARG A 67 -1.03 -2.18 6.79
C ARG A 67 -1.28 -3.13 7.97
N ASN A 68 -2.15 -2.77 8.91
CA ASN A 68 -2.48 -3.66 10.03
C ASN A 68 -3.26 -4.88 9.52
N PHE A 69 -4.17 -4.68 8.58
CA PHE A 69 -4.92 -5.74 7.91
C PHE A 69 -3.99 -6.74 7.20
N ILE A 70 -3.07 -6.26 6.36
CA ILE A 70 -2.08 -7.13 5.67
C ILE A 70 -1.22 -7.88 6.70
N ALA A 71 -0.67 -7.19 7.69
CA ALA A 71 0.25 -7.80 8.65
C ALA A 71 -0.42 -8.84 9.59
N GLN A 72 -1.75 -8.80 9.73
CA GLN A 72 -2.52 -9.77 10.52
C GLN A 72 -2.93 -11.00 9.71
N GLY A 73 -3.00 -10.89 8.38
CA GLY A 73 -3.82 -11.78 7.57
C GLY A 73 -3.07 -12.78 6.70
N TYR A 74 -1.89 -13.26 7.08
CA TYR A 74 -1.17 -14.31 6.33
C TYR A 74 -2.03 -15.56 6.00
N ASP A 75 -3.16 -15.77 6.70
CA ASP A 75 -4.11 -16.86 6.43
C ASP A 75 -5.46 -16.41 5.82
N MET A 76 -5.77 -15.11 5.73
CA MET A 76 -7.11 -14.60 5.36
C MET A 76 -7.14 -13.27 4.57
N VAL A 77 -6.00 -12.73 4.12
CA VAL A 77 -6.02 -11.54 3.25
C VAL A 77 -6.78 -11.88 1.98
N ASP A 78 -7.90 -11.20 1.75
CA ASP A 78 -8.61 -11.25 0.49
C ASP A 78 -7.80 -10.47 -0.55
N ASP A 79 -7.20 -11.22 -1.50
CA ASP A 79 -6.39 -10.67 -2.59
C ASP A 79 -7.11 -9.58 -3.38
N SER A 80 -8.45 -9.62 -3.43
CA SER A 80 -9.25 -8.61 -4.14
C SER A 80 -9.12 -7.23 -3.50
N ILE A 81 -9.01 -7.15 -2.17
CA ILE A 81 -8.85 -5.90 -1.44
C ILE A 81 -7.46 -5.31 -1.73
N VAL A 82 -6.43 -6.17 -1.76
CA VAL A 82 -5.06 -5.71 -2.07
C VAL A 82 -4.94 -5.26 -3.52
N TRP A 83 -5.61 -5.98 -4.43
CA TRP A 83 -5.70 -5.61 -5.83
C TRP A 83 -6.42 -4.27 -6.04
N GLU A 84 -7.59 -4.06 -5.45
CA GLU A 84 -8.33 -2.79 -5.49
C GLU A 84 -7.45 -1.65 -4.95
N ALA A 85 -6.79 -1.86 -3.81
CA ALA A 85 -5.89 -0.87 -3.24
C ALA A 85 -4.74 -0.51 -4.19
N ALA A 86 -4.15 -1.49 -4.88
CA ALA A 86 -3.06 -1.27 -5.84
C ALA A 86 -3.52 -0.51 -7.09
N GLN A 87 -4.72 -0.81 -7.59
CA GLN A 87 -5.21 -0.27 -8.85
C GLN A 87 -5.93 1.07 -8.71
N GLU A 88 -6.64 1.29 -7.61
CA GLU A 88 -7.57 2.43 -7.47
C GLU A 88 -7.10 3.44 -6.41
N ARG A 89 -6.61 2.97 -5.27
CA ARG A 89 -6.26 3.84 -4.13
C ARG A 89 -4.84 4.39 -4.22
N LEU A 90 -3.90 3.53 -4.58
CA LEU A 90 -2.49 3.87 -4.61
C LEU A 90 -2.14 5.00 -5.60
N PRO A 91 -2.71 5.05 -6.82
CA PRO A 91 -2.44 6.17 -7.74
C PRO A 91 -2.86 7.52 -7.17
N SER A 92 -4.02 7.60 -6.51
CA SER A 92 -4.48 8.82 -5.84
C SER A 92 -3.56 9.22 -4.70
N LEU A 93 -3.11 8.25 -3.89
CA LEU A 93 -2.15 8.51 -2.82
C LEU A 93 -0.82 9.06 -3.36
N LEU A 94 -0.31 8.52 -4.47
CA LEU A 94 0.92 9.01 -5.08
C LEU A 94 0.78 10.44 -5.60
N ALA A 95 -0.37 10.78 -6.20
CA ALA A 95 -0.64 12.14 -6.66
C ALA A 95 -0.66 13.19 -5.53
N GLU A 96 -1.12 12.81 -4.32
CA GLU A 96 -1.05 13.70 -3.15
C GLU A 96 0.37 13.89 -2.60
N LEU A 97 1.28 12.94 -2.86
CA LEU A 97 2.68 13.01 -2.39
C LEU A 97 3.58 13.83 -3.31
N ASP A 98 3.25 13.89 -4.60
CA ASP A 98 4.00 14.64 -5.62
C ASP A 98 3.48 16.08 -5.82
N GLY A 99 2.41 16.46 -5.11
CA GLY A 99 1.77 17.78 -5.13
C GLY A 99 2.24 18.77 -4.07
#